data_AF-A0A968I235-F1
#
_entry.id   AF-A0A968I235-F1
#
_cell.length_a   1.000
_cell.length_b   1.000
_cell.length_c   1.000
_cell.angle_alpha   90.00
_cell.angle_beta   90.00
_cell.angle_gamma   90.00
#
_symmetry.space_group_name_H-M   'P 1'
#
loop_
_entity.id
_entity.type
_entity.pdbx_description
1 polymer ?
#
loop_
_entity_poly.entity_id
_entity_poly.type
_entity_poly.pdbx_seq_one_letter_code
_entity_poly.pdbx_strand_id
1 'polypeptide(L)'
;DLVQALVPVELGVGALRTLAAIALKGPIRQTDLVDLRGSGIYQHVPQLVESGFVRRRRSTDNRSYSLQVTEKFHQYFQLDQLPAIVEPDA
;
A
#
# COMPACT_ATOMS: atom_id res chain seq x y z
N ASP A 1 25.61 0.10 7.42
CA ASP A 1 24.67 1.20 7.13
C ASP A 1 23.58 0.75 6.13
N LEU A 2 22.92 -0.37 6.46
CA LEU A 2 22.01 -1.10 5.56
C LEU A 2 20.53 -0.69 5.77
N VAL A 3 20.28 0.14 6.78
CA VAL A 3 18.94 0.46 7.29
C VAL A 3 18.20 1.45 6.37
N GLN A 4 18.93 2.11 5.47
CA GLN A 4 18.37 2.98 4.43
C GLN A 4 17.89 2.21 3.18
N ALA A 5 18.13 0.90 3.07
CA ALA A 5 18.08 0.21 1.77
C ALA A 5 16.69 -0.30 1.34
N LEU A 6 15.66 -0.34 2.19
CA LEU A 6 14.42 -1.05 1.84
C LEU A 6 13.13 -0.40 2.36
N VAL A 7 13.14 0.91 2.60
CA VAL A 7 11.90 1.71 2.60
C VAL A 7 11.85 2.39 1.24
N PRO A 8 10.70 2.50 0.53
CA PRO A 8 10.66 3.30 -0.67
C PRO A 8 10.82 4.72 -0.15
N VAL A 9 12.05 5.24 -0.24
CA VAL A 9 12.45 6.53 0.34
C VAL A 9 11.63 7.70 -0.26
N GLU A 10 10.81 7.39 -1.27
CA GLU A 10 9.95 8.29 -2.03
C GLU A 10 8.51 8.43 -1.48
N LEU A 11 8.03 7.52 -0.60
CA LEU A 11 6.68 7.63 -0.05
C LEU A 11 6.66 8.51 1.20
N GLY A 12 6.06 9.70 1.09
CA GLY A 12 5.81 10.55 2.25
C GLY A 12 4.89 9.89 3.28
N VAL A 13 4.95 10.36 4.53
CA VAL A 13 4.20 9.78 5.66
C VAL A 13 2.67 9.75 5.39
N GLY A 14 2.13 10.72 4.66
CA GLY A 14 0.71 10.73 4.24
C GLY A 14 0.34 9.56 3.32
N ALA A 15 1.22 9.24 2.36
CA ALA A 15 1.04 8.12 1.44
C ALA A 15 1.18 6.78 2.16
N LEU A 16 2.18 6.61 3.03
CA LEU A 16 2.35 5.40 3.85
C LEU A 16 1.13 5.13 4.74
N ARG A 17 0.61 6.17 5.40
CA ARG A 17 -0.61 6.03 6.20
C ARG A 17 -1.79 5.64 5.32
N THR A 18 -1.93 6.22 4.13
CA THR A 18 -2.98 5.85 3.16
C THR A 18 -2.86 4.40 2.74
N LEU A 19 -1.65 3.95 2.42
CA LEU A 19 -1.34 2.56 2.08
C LEU A 19 -1.73 1.61 3.22
N ALA A 20 -1.37 1.93 4.46
CA ALA A 20 -1.75 1.14 5.63
C ALA A 20 -3.27 1.04 5.81
N ALA A 21 -4.01 2.12 5.57
CA ALA A 21 -5.47 2.10 5.64
C ALA A 21 -6.09 1.17 4.59
N ILE A 22 -5.55 1.16 3.36
CA ILE A 22 -5.98 0.25 2.29
C ILE A 22 -5.60 -1.20 2.62
N ALA A 23 -4.42 -1.44 3.19
CA ALA A 23 -3.98 -2.78 3.60
C ALA A 23 -4.86 -3.39 4.70
N LEU A 24 -5.25 -2.58 5.70
CA LEU A 24 -6.05 -3.02 6.84
C LEU A 24 -7.55 -3.17 6.53
N LYS A 25 -8.09 -2.37 5.61
CA LYS A 25 -9.53 -2.31 5.30
C LYS A 25 -9.91 -2.82 3.91
N GLY A 26 -8.93 -3.23 3.09
CA GLY A 26 -9.14 -3.54 1.69
C GLY A 26 -9.97 -4.81 1.46
N PRO A 27 -10.75 -4.90 0.37
CA PRO A 27 -11.00 -3.89 -0.67
C PRO A 27 -11.93 -2.76 -0.21
N ILE A 28 -11.56 -1.49 -0.46
CA ILE A 28 -12.32 -0.30 -0.03
C ILE A 28 -12.67 0.62 -1.21
N ARG A 29 -13.79 1.34 -1.19
CA ARG A 29 -14.10 2.34 -2.23
C ARG A 29 -13.27 3.60 -2.00
N GLN A 30 -12.89 4.28 -3.08
CA GLN A 30 -12.14 5.54 -2.97
C GLN A 30 -12.94 6.63 -2.24
N THR A 31 -14.27 6.67 -2.38
CA THR A 31 -15.16 7.56 -1.64
C THR A 31 -15.05 7.33 -0.14
N ASP A 32 -15.20 6.09 0.29
CA ASP A 32 -15.17 5.71 1.71
C ASP A 32 -13.79 5.98 2.33
N LEU A 33 -12.73 5.85 1.52
CA LEU A 33 -11.37 6.17 1.95
C LEU A 33 -11.15 7.70 2.12
N VAL A 34 -11.79 8.52 1.27
CA VAL A 34 -11.80 9.99 1.41
C VAL A 34 -12.56 10.39 2.67
N ASP A 35 -13.71 9.78 2.95
CA ASP A 35 -14.48 10.07 4.17
C ASP A 35 -13.68 9.70 5.44
N LEU A 36 -12.91 8.61 5.38
CA LEU A 36 -12.08 8.14 6.50
C LEU A 36 -10.85 9.01 6.77
N ARG A 37 -10.20 9.53 5.72
CA ARG A 37 -8.85 10.12 5.82
C ARG A 37 -8.73 11.56 5.33
N GLY A 38 -9.80 12.11 4.77
CA GLY A 38 -9.83 13.42 4.14
C GLY A 38 -9.29 13.44 2.71
N SER A 39 -9.29 14.63 2.12
CA SER A 39 -9.00 14.88 0.70
C SER A 39 -7.55 14.62 0.26
N GLY A 40 -6.59 14.50 1.18
CA GLY A 40 -5.19 14.19 0.83
C GLY A 40 -5.02 12.86 0.07
N ILE A 41 -6.01 11.96 0.16
CA ILE A 41 -6.11 10.71 -0.61
C ILE A 41 -5.96 10.92 -2.12
N TYR A 42 -6.45 12.04 -2.67
CA TYR A 42 -6.39 12.29 -4.11
C TYR A 42 -4.96 12.44 -4.64
N GLN A 43 -4.01 12.86 -3.79
CA GLN A 43 -2.59 12.92 -4.12
C GLN A 43 -1.90 11.57 -3.86
N HIS A 44 -2.28 10.87 -2.79
CA HIS A 44 -1.63 9.61 -2.41
C HIS A 44 -2.00 8.43 -3.32
N VAL A 45 -3.27 8.32 -3.75
CA VAL A 45 -3.73 7.15 -4.53
C VAL A 45 -3.01 7.01 -5.87
N PRO A 46 -2.84 8.07 -6.68
CA PRO A 46 -2.04 8.00 -7.90
C PRO A 46 -0.61 7.51 -7.63
N GLN A 47 0.06 8.10 -6.62
CA GLN A 47 1.41 7.72 -6.24
C GLN A 47 1.49 6.24 -5.84
N LEU A 48 0.59 5.74 -5.00
CA LEU A 48 0.57 4.34 -4.56
C LEU A 48 0.28 3.36 -5.69
N VAL A 49 -0.50 3.79 -6.69
CA VAL A 49 -0.77 3.01 -7.90
C VAL A 49 0.45 2.98 -8.82
N GLU A 50 1.11 4.12 -9.01
CA GLU A 50 2.34 4.25 -9.80
C GLU A 50 3.49 3.45 -9.18
N SER A 51 3.65 3.49 -7.86
CA SER A 51 4.59 2.64 -7.13
C SER A 51 4.22 1.15 -7.17
N GLY A 52 3.03 0.80 -7.67
CA GLY A 52 2.56 -0.58 -7.81
C GLY A 52 2.15 -1.26 -6.51
N PHE A 53 2.02 -0.52 -5.40
CA PHE A 53 1.58 -1.06 -4.11
C PHE A 53 0.07 -1.18 -3.99
N VAL A 54 -0.67 -0.39 -4.78
CA VAL A 54 -2.14 -0.39 -4.81
C VAL A 54 -2.63 -0.58 -6.24
N ARG A 55 -3.70 -1.36 -6.42
CA ARG A 55 -4.43 -1.45 -7.68
C ARG A 55 -5.79 -0.79 -7.57
N ARG A 56 -6.24 -0.17 -8.68
CA ARG A 56 -7.58 0.37 -8.86
C ARG A 56 -8.40 -0.57 -9.74
N ARG A 57 -9.58 -0.99 -9.26
CA ARG A 57 -10.57 -1.73 -10.05
C ARG A 57 -11.83 -0.90 -10.17
N ARG A 58 -12.40 -0.79 -11.38
CA ARG A 58 -13.73 -0.18 -11.56
C ARG A 58 -14.76 -1.05 -10.85
N SER A 59 -15.54 -0.45 -9.97
CA SER A 59 -16.70 -1.14 -9.39
C SER A 59 -17.77 -1.31 -10.46
N THR A 60 -18.51 -2.41 -10.39
CA THR A 60 -19.64 -2.74 -11.28
C THR A 60 -20.76 -1.69 -11.26
N ASP A 61 -20.84 -0.90 -10.20
CA ASP A 61 -21.78 0.22 -10.01
C ASP A 61 -21.36 1.53 -10.73
N ASN A 62 -20.32 1.48 -11.58
CA ASN A 62 -19.86 2.54 -12.50
C ASN A 62 -19.55 3.94 -11.91
N ARG A 63 -19.66 4.13 -10.59
CA ARG A 63 -19.55 5.45 -9.94
C ARG A 63 -18.34 5.60 -9.02
N SER A 64 -17.55 4.55 -8.80
CA SER A 64 -16.36 4.61 -7.94
C SER A 64 -15.34 3.51 -8.26
N TYR A 65 -14.08 3.79 -7.94
CA TYR A 65 -13.00 2.81 -7.98
C TYR A 65 -12.88 2.11 -6.62
N SER A 66 -12.65 0.81 -6.63
CA SER A 66 -12.21 0.05 -5.46
C SER A 66 -10.68 -0.03 -5.45
N LEU A 67 -10.11 0.15 -4.26
CA LEU A 67 -8.69 0.15 -3.96
C LEU A 67 -8.34 -1.09 -3.14
N GLN A 68 -7.25 -1.75 -3.53
CA GLN A 68 -6.71 -2.90 -2.83
C GLN A 68 -5.18 -2.92 -2.96
N VAL A 69 -4.49 -3.41 -1.94
CA VAL A 69 -3.05 -3.69 -2.04
C VAL A 69 -2.76 -4.76 -3.09
N THR A 70 -1.56 -4.72 -3.66
CA THR A 70 -1.08 -5.70 -4.63
C THR A 70 -0.20 -6.75 -3.97
N GLU A 71 0.19 -7.76 -4.73
CA GLU A 71 1.18 -8.75 -4.29
C GLU A 71 2.55 -8.11 -4.00
N LYS A 72 2.94 -7.07 -4.76
CA LYS A 72 4.17 -6.30 -4.50
C LYS A 72 4.18 -5.71 -3.09
N PHE A 73 3.05 -5.23 -2.58
CA PHE A 73 2.96 -4.74 -1.20
C PHE A 73 3.27 -5.87 -0.20
N HIS A 74 2.71 -7.05 -0.40
CA HIS A 74 2.96 -8.20 0.46
C HIS A 74 4.42 -8.62 0.43
N GLN A 75 4.99 -8.81 -0.75
CA GLN A 75 6.40 -9.14 -0.90
C GLN A 75 7.28 -8.08 -0.22
N TYR A 76 7.05 -6.79 -0.49
CA TYR A 76 7.87 -5.73 0.06
C TYR A 76 7.81 -5.62 1.60
N PHE A 77 6.60 -5.57 2.17
CA PHE A 77 6.41 -5.29 3.60
C PHE A 77 6.38 -6.55 4.49
N GLN A 78 6.31 -7.76 3.92
CA GLN A 78 6.36 -9.03 4.67
C GLN A 78 7.73 -9.71 4.58
N LEU A 79 8.58 -9.37 3.61
CA LEU A 79 10.00 -9.77 3.64
C LEU A 79 10.73 -9.18 4.85
N ASP A 80 10.31 -8.01 5.34
CA ASP A 80 10.82 -7.44 6.59
C ASP A 80 10.30 -8.15 7.86
N GLN A 81 9.29 -9.02 7.75
CA GLN A 81 8.69 -9.74 8.88
C GLN A 81 9.02 -11.22 8.96
N LEU A 82 9.72 -11.78 7.97
CA LEU A 82 10.26 -13.13 8.12
C LEU A 82 11.42 -13.06 9.12
N PRO A 83 11.39 -13.79 10.25
CA PRO A 83 12.64 -14.12 10.91
C PRO A 83 13.49 -14.78 9.82
N ALA A 84 14.64 -14.19 9.50
CA ALA A 84 15.60 -14.83 8.62
C ALA A 84 15.76 -16.25 9.15
N ILE A 85 15.28 -17.24 8.37
CA ILE A 85 15.52 -18.63 8.67
C ILE A 85 17.02 -18.76 8.43
N VAL A 86 17.79 -18.53 9.49
CA VAL A 86 19.19 -18.91 9.53
C VAL A 86 19.13 -20.42 9.59
N GLU A 87 19.14 -21.07 8.43
CA GLU A 87 19.73 -22.39 8.37
C GLU A 87 21.22 -22.17 8.55
N PRO A 88 21.83 -22.58 9.69
CA PRO A 88 23.27 -22.78 9.69
C PRO A 88 23.54 -23.98 8.77
N ASP A 89 24.49 -23.78 7.86
CA ASP A 89 25.02 -24.77 6.92
C ASP A 89 25.13 -26.20 7.48
N ALA A 90 24.84 -27.16 6.58
CA ALA A 90 25.33 -28.55 6.52
C ALA A 90 24.73 -29.63 7.45
#